data_AF-T1B9Z3-F1
#
_entry.id   AF-T1B9Z3-F1
#
_cell.length_a   1.000
_cell.length_b   1.000
_cell.length_c   1.000
_cell.angle_alpha   90.00
_cell.angle_beta   90.00
_cell.angle_gamma   90.00
#
_symmetry.space_group_name_H-M   'P 1'
#
loop_
_entity.id
_entity.type
_entity.pdbx_description
1 polymer ?
#
loop_
_entity_poly.entity_id
_entity_poly.type
_entity_poly.pdbx_seq_one_letter_code
_entity_poly.pdbx_strand_id
1 'polypeptide(L)'
;MFLRRLRALGVLIALLLMVLLGLYLFWPAVLLRAGYTMQAWDTNLGSRSIDVNGVRWVYYEGGHGPTLVLLHGFGGSRQNWVPTAKYLAHNFHVVIPDLPGYGSSSPVPASNGGIHGEARLLAGFVDALRLKHFGLVGH
;
A
#
# COMPACT_ATOMS: atom_id res chain seq x y z
N MET A 1 46.46 -17.67 -0.19
CA MET A 1 45.40 -16.91 0.53
C MET A 1 44.30 -16.38 -0.40
N PHE A 2 44.65 -15.86 -1.58
CA PHE A 2 43.73 -15.29 -2.58
C PHE A 2 42.64 -16.25 -3.09
N LEU A 3 42.99 -17.47 -3.51
CA LEU A 3 42.00 -18.45 -4.01
C LEU A 3 40.95 -18.87 -2.96
N ARG A 4 41.29 -18.89 -1.66
CA ARG A 4 40.34 -19.20 -0.58
C ARG A 4 39.30 -18.08 -0.44
N ARG A 5 39.71 -16.82 -0.64
CA ARG A 5 38.80 -15.66 -0.63
C ARG A 5 37.88 -15.66 -1.85
N LEU A 6 38.38 -16.01 -3.04
CA LEU A 6 37.53 -16.15 -4.24
C LEU A 6 36.49 -17.27 -4.09
N ARG A 7 36.86 -18.43 -3.54
CA ARG A 7 35.90 -19.52 -3.28
C ARG A 7 34.84 -19.12 -2.25
N ALA A 8 35.25 -18.47 -1.16
CA ALA A 8 34.33 -17.97 -0.16
C ALA A 8 33.34 -16.94 -0.77
N LEU A 9 33.84 -16.03 -1.61
CA LEU A 9 33.00 -15.07 -2.33
C LEU A 9 32.02 -15.77 -3.28
N GLY A 10 32.48 -16.77 -4.04
CA GLY A 10 31.61 -17.57 -4.92
C GLY A 10 30.49 -18.29 -4.17
N VAL A 11 30.79 -18.87 -3.00
CA VAL A 11 29.78 -19.51 -2.14
C VAL A 11 28.78 -18.48 -1.61
N LEU A 12 29.24 -17.31 -1.16
CA LEU A 12 28.35 -16.25 -0.69
C LEU A 12 27.41 -15.75 -1.79
N ILE A 13 27.92 -15.56 -3.01
CA ILE A 13 27.11 -15.18 -4.16
C ILE A 13 26.07 -16.26 -4.49
N ALA A 14 26.47 -17.54 -4.50
CA ALA A 14 25.56 -18.65 -4.78
C ALA A 14 24.45 -18.75 -3.71
N LEU A 15 24.78 -18.57 -2.43
CA LEU A 15 23.79 -18.53 -1.34
C LEU A 15 22.83 -17.34 -1.50
N LEU A 16 23.35 -16.14 -1.81
CA LEU A 16 22.51 -14.97 -2.06
C LEU A 16 21.55 -15.19 -3.23
N LEU A 17 22.04 -15.72 -4.36
CA LEU A 17 21.21 -16.04 -5.52
C LEU A 17 20.14 -17.08 -5.21
N MET A 18 20.48 -18.12 -4.42
CA MET A 18 19.53 -19.14 -4.00
C MET A 18 18.43 -18.56 -3.10
N VAL A 19 18.78 -17.66 -2.19
CA VAL A 19 17.81 -16.94 -1.35
C VAL A 19 16.92 -16.04 -2.20
N LEU A 20 17.49 -15.26 -3.12
CA LEU A 20 16.71 -14.38 -4.00
C LEU A 20 15.77 -15.18 -4.92
N LEU A 21 16.24 -16.30 -5.47
CA LEU A 21 15.44 -17.21 -6.28
C LEU A 21 14.31 -17.84 -5.45
N GLY A 22 14.61 -18.28 -4.22
CA GLY A 22 13.62 -18.79 -3.29
C GLY A 22 12.55 -17.75 -2.95
N LEU A 23 12.95 -16.51 -2.64
CA LEU A 23 12.02 -15.40 -2.40
C LEU A 23 11.17 -15.11 -3.64
N TYR A 24 11.75 -15.11 -4.83
CA TYR A 24 11.00 -14.89 -6.07
C TYR A 24 9.98 -15.99 -6.35
N LEU A 25 10.35 -17.26 -6.17
CA LEU A 25 9.48 -18.40 -6.50
C LEU A 25 8.39 -18.63 -5.47
N PHE A 26 8.69 -18.47 -4.18
CA PHE A 26 7.77 -18.83 -3.09
C PHE A 26 7.10 -17.62 -2.43
N TRP A 27 7.70 -16.42 -2.50
CA TRP A 27 7.16 -15.19 -1.91
C TRP A 27 7.36 -13.93 -2.79
N PRO A 28 6.97 -13.95 -4.08
CA PRO A 28 7.18 -12.81 -4.99
C PRO A 28 6.54 -11.51 -4.48
N ALA A 29 5.45 -11.63 -3.72
CA ALA A 29 4.78 -10.51 -3.09
C ALA A 29 5.69 -9.69 -2.16
N VAL A 30 6.70 -10.30 -1.53
CA VAL A 30 7.65 -9.57 -0.66
C VAL A 30 8.51 -8.62 -1.50
N LEU A 31 8.99 -9.08 -2.65
CA LEU A 31 9.79 -8.27 -3.58
C LEU A 31 8.96 -7.12 -4.17
N LEU A 32 7.71 -7.40 -4.55
CA LEU A 32 6.79 -6.38 -5.05
C LEU A 32 6.46 -5.33 -3.97
N ARG A 33 6.12 -5.77 -2.75
CA ARG A 33 5.85 -4.87 -1.62
C ARG A 33 7.06 -4.01 -1.26
N ALA A 34 8.26 -4.58 -1.30
CA ALA A 34 9.49 -3.81 -1.09
C ALA A 34 9.63 -2.71 -2.14
N GLY A 35 9.43 -3.03 -3.43
CA GLY A 35 9.43 -2.06 -4.51
C GLY A 35 8.38 -0.94 -4.32
N TYR A 36 7.15 -1.29 -3.96
CA TYR A 36 6.09 -0.30 -3.69
C TYR A 36 6.38 0.57 -2.45
N THR A 37 7.00 -0.01 -1.41
CA THR A 37 7.37 0.75 -0.20
C THR A 37 8.48 1.76 -0.51
N MET A 38 9.47 1.36 -1.33
CA MET A 38 10.51 2.26 -1.80
C MET A 38 9.92 3.42 -2.62
N GLN A 39 8.97 3.15 -3.51
CA GLN A 39 8.28 4.22 -4.25
C GLN A 39 7.43 5.11 -3.34
N ALA A 40 6.74 4.55 -2.34
CA ALA A 40 5.95 5.34 -1.41
C ALA A 40 6.83 6.31 -0.60
N TRP A 41 8.04 5.89 -0.20
CA TRP A 41 9.02 6.76 0.44
C TRP A 41 9.44 7.94 -0.44
N ASP A 42 9.67 7.70 -1.74
CA ASP A 42 9.99 8.77 -2.69
C ASP A 42 8.85 9.81 -2.85
N THR A 43 7.59 9.40 -2.62
CA THR A 43 6.42 10.29 -2.75
C THR A 43 6.11 11.12 -1.50
N ASN A 44 6.91 10.99 -0.43
CA ASN A 44 6.65 11.60 0.88
C ASN A 44 5.23 11.27 1.43
N LEU A 45 4.70 10.11 1.05
CA LEU A 45 3.44 9.58 1.58
C LEU A 45 3.76 8.77 2.84
N GLY A 46 3.15 9.16 3.96
CA GLY A 46 3.23 8.43 5.22
C GLY A 46 2.23 7.27 5.24
N SER A 47 2.66 6.09 5.69
CA SER A 47 1.73 5.01 6.04
C SER A 47 1.06 5.33 7.37
N ARG A 48 -0.28 5.31 7.39
CA ARG A 48 -1.09 5.57 8.58
C ARG A 48 -2.12 4.48 8.79
N SER A 49 -2.71 4.45 9.97
CA SER A 49 -3.87 3.61 10.27
C SER A 49 -4.86 4.31 11.18
N ILE A 50 -6.14 3.94 11.06
CA ILE A 50 -7.22 4.43 11.92
C ILE A 50 -8.25 3.32 12.13
N ASP A 51 -8.79 3.20 13.34
CA ASP A 51 -9.87 2.26 13.65
C ASP A 51 -11.22 2.97 13.55
N VAL A 52 -12.12 2.43 12.73
CA VAL A 52 -13.45 3.00 12.48
C VAL A 52 -14.48 1.89 12.58
N ASN A 53 -15.38 1.98 13.55
CA ASN A 53 -16.46 1.00 13.77
C ASN A 53 -15.97 -0.47 13.83
N GLY A 54 -14.83 -0.70 14.48
CA GLY A 54 -14.23 -2.03 14.62
C GLY A 54 -13.47 -2.53 13.38
N VAL A 55 -13.29 -1.69 12.36
CA VAL A 55 -12.49 -1.98 11.17
C VAL A 55 -11.21 -1.14 11.23
N ARG A 56 -10.05 -1.80 11.20
CA ARG A 56 -8.77 -1.12 11.08
C ARG A 56 -8.50 -0.79 9.62
N TRP A 57 -8.37 0.49 9.31
CA TRP A 57 -7.98 0.99 8.01
C TRP A 57 -6.49 1.25 7.98
N VAL A 58 -5.81 0.85 6.91
CA VAL A 58 -4.41 1.21 6.66
C VAL A 58 -4.32 1.94 5.31
N TYR A 59 -3.75 3.13 5.32
CA TYR A 59 -3.77 4.02 4.17
C TYR A 59 -2.45 4.77 4.02
N TYR A 60 -2.19 5.28 2.82
CA TYR A 60 -1.15 6.30 2.60
C TYR A 60 -1.76 7.69 2.64
N GLU A 61 -1.02 8.64 3.21
CA GLU A 61 -1.43 10.04 3.25
C GLU A 61 -0.22 10.97 3.13
N GLY A 62 -0.37 12.04 2.36
CA GLY A 62 0.64 13.09 2.24
C GLY A 62 0.29 14.10 1.15
N GLY A 63 1.23 14.98 0.84
CA GLY A 63 0.99 16.11 -0.06
C GLY A 63 0.22 17.26 0.62
N HIS A 64 -0.23 18.21 -0.17
CA HIS A 64 -0.90 19.43 0.29
C HIS A 64 -1.84 19.99 -0.78
N GLY A 65 -2.83 20.80 -0.40
CA GLY A 65 -3.83 21.36 -1.31
C GLY A 65 -5.18 20.66 -1.21
N PRO A 66 -6.03 20.70 -2.26
CA PRO A 66 -7.31 20.02 -2.27
C PRO A 66 -7.16 18.51 -2.05
N THR A 67 -8.09 17.89 -1.33
CA THR A 67 -7.99 16.45 -1.02
C THR A 67 -8.45 15.58 -2.18
N LEU A 68 -7.69 14.53 -2.47
CA LEU A 68 -8.07 13.43 -3.33
C LEU A 68 -8.05 12.12 -2.54
N VAL A 69 -9.14 11.35 -2.63
CA VAL A 69 -9.21 9.98 -2.13
C VAL A 69 -9.09 9.03 -3.32
N LEU A 70 -8.07 8.18 -3.32
CA LEU A 70 -7.73 7.28 -4.44
C LEU A 70 -8.06 5.84 -4.07
N LEU A 71 -9.15 5.30 -4.62
CA LEU A 71 -9.63 3.94 -4.36
C LEU A 71 -9.07 2.96 -5.37
N HIS A 72 -8.50 1.85 -4.88
CA HIS A 72 -8.11 0.74 -5.75
C HIS A 72 -9.32 -0.11 -6.13
N GLY A 73 -9.22 -0.84 -7.24
CA GLY A 73 -10.23 -1.80 -7.68
C GLY A 73 -10.10 -3.18 -7.02
N PHE A 74 -10.86 -4.15 -7.52
CA PHE A 74 -10.86 -5.53 -7.04
C PHE A 74 -9.47 -6.19 -7.10
N GLY A 75 -9.06 -6.85 -6.03
CA GLY A 75 -7.73 -7.50 -5.91
C GLY A 75 -6.57 -6.51 -5.73
N GLY A 76 -6.87 -5.21 -5.66
CA GLY A 76 -5.88 -4.16 -5.49
C GLY A 76 -5.46 -3.87 -4.06
N SER A 77 -4.68 -2.81 -3.92
CA SER A 77 -4.31 -2.18 -2.64
C SER A 77 -3.90 -0.72 -2.87
N ARG A 78 -3.65 0.04 -1.80
CA ARG A 78 -3.11 1.41 -1.85
C ARG A 78 -1.83 1.53 -2.69
N GLN A 79 -1.09 0.43 -2.86
CA GLN A 79 0.13 0.39 -3.67
C GLN A 79 -0.12 0.69 -5.15
N ASN A 80 -1.33 0.40 -5.67
CA ASN A 80 -1.67 0.65 -7.08
C ASN A 80 -1.60 2.13 -7.46
N TRP A 81 -1.83 3.02 -6.50
CA TRP A 81 -1.85 4.46 -6.74
C TRP A 81 -0.51 5.14 -6.51
N VAL A 82 0.49 4.47 -5.93
CA VAL A 82 1.80 5.09 -5.61
C VAL A 82 2.46 5.74 -6.84
N PRO A 83 2.50 5.10 -8.04
CA PRO A 83 3.08 5.73 -9.23
C PRO A 83 2.36 7.01 -9.65
N THR A 84 1.04 7.05 -9.56
CA THR A 84 0.23 8.23 -9.89
C THR A 84 0.33 9.30 -8.81
N ALA A 85 0.32 8.89 -7.53
CA ALA A 85 0.39 9.79 -6.39
C ALA A 85 1.70 10.58 -6.35
N LYS A 86 2.79 10.03 -6.92
CA LYS A 86 4.04 10.77 -7.15
C LYS A 86 3.82 12.11 -7.84
N TYR A 87 2.91 12.18 -8.81
CA TYR A 87 2.63 13.40 -9.56
C TYR A 87 1.54 14.26 -8.92
N LEU A 88 0.59 13.62 -8.22
CA LEU A 88 -0.54 14.31 -7.59
C LEU A 88 -0.16 14.97 -6.26
N ALA A 89 0.68 14.33 -5.44
CA ALA A 89 1.02 14.81 -4.10
C ALA A 89 1.75 16.17 -4.08
N HIS A 90 2.24 16.64 -5.23
CA HIS A 90 2.80 17.97 -5.39
C HIS A 90 1.75 19.10 -5.29
N ASN A 91 0.50 18.84 -5.67
CA ASN A 91 -0.56 19.86 -5.74
C ASN A 91 -1.84 19.47 -4.99
N PHE A 92 -1.94 18.21 -4.55
CA PHE A 92 -3.08 17.67 -3.84
C PHE A 92 -2.65 17.03 -2.53
N HIS A 93 -3.53 17.12 -1.54
CA HIS A 93 -3.49 16.25 -0.38
C HIS A 93 -4.07 14.90 -0.79
N VAL A 94 -3.27 13.83 -0.75
CA VAL A 94 -3.64 12.53 -1.30
C VAL A 94 -3.85 11.53 -0.16
N VAL A 95 -5.00 10.88 -0.14
CA VAL A 95 -5.37 9.80 0.78
C VAL A 95 -5.63 8.52 -0.03
N ILE A 96 -4.92 7.45 0.26
CA ILE A 96 -4.98 6.19 -0.49
C ILE A 96 -5.26 5.03 0.47
N PRO A 97 -6.52 4.66 0.70
CA PRO A 97 -6.85 3.56 1.60
C PRO A 97 -6.63 2.19 0.95
N ASP A 98 -6.24 1.22 1.77
CA ASP A 98 -6.62 -0.17 1.52
C ASP A 98 -8.09 -0.32 1.92
N LEU A 99 -8.96 -0.71 0.98
CA LEU A 99 -10.33 -1.07 1.31
C LEU A 99 -10.36 -2.28 2.26
N PRO A 100 -11.34 -2.38 3.17
CA PRO A 100 -11.49 -3.54 4.03
C PRO A 100 -11.54 -4.84 3.20
N GLY A 101 -10.85 -5.88 3.66
CA GLY A 101 -10.64 -7.11 2.90
C GLY A 101 -9.43 -7.10 1.96
N TYR A 102 -8.77 -5.95 1.78
CA TYR A 102 -7.61 -5.80 0.91
C TYR A 102 -6.39 -5.24 1.63
N GLY A 103 -5.23 -5.47 1.02
CA GLY A 103 -3.94 -4.97 1.49
C GLY A 103 -3.66 -5.31 2.97
N SER A 104 -3.56 -4.28 3.80
CA SER A 104 -3.27 -4.37 5.24
C SER A 104 -4.45 -3.95 6.14
N SER A 105 -5.60 -3.59 5.55
CA SER A 105 -6.81 -3.28 6.30
C SER A 105 -7.49 -4.55 6.84
N SER A 106 -8.31 -4.40 7.86
CA SER A 106 -9.11 -5.51 8.41
C SER A 106 -10.03 -6.12 7.34
N PRO A 107 -10.43 -7.40 7.48
CA PRO A 107 -11.47 -8.00 6.67
C PRO A 107 -12.78 -7.21 6.72
N VAL A 108 -13.61 -7.32 5.67
CA VAL A 108 -14.96 -6.74 5.65
C VAL A 108 -15.82 -7.44 6.73
N PRO A 109 -16.44 -6.71 7.66
CA PRO A 109 -17.41 -7.28 8.59
C PRO A 109 -18.58 -7.94 7.85
N ALA A 110 -19.08 -9.07 8.35
CA ALA A 110 -20.19 -9.80 7.72
C ALA A 110 -21.46 -8.93 7.52
N SER A 111 -21.69 -7.95 8.41
CA SER A 111 -22.78 -6.97 8.33
C SER A 111 -22.66 -5.98 7.17
N ASN A 112 -21.50 -5.92 6.53
CA ASN A 112 -21.14 -4.94 5.51
C ASN A 112 -20.79 -5.59 4.17
N GLY A 113 -21.30 -6.79 3.91
CA GLY A 113 -21.15 -7.46 2.62
C GLY A 113 -21.72 -6.65 1.45
N GLY A 114 -21.06 -6.77 0.29
CA GLY A 114 -21.47 -6.16 -0.96
C GLY A 114 -21.15 -4.66 -1.08
N ILE A 115 -21.33 -4.13 -2.28
CA ILE A 115 -20.90 -2.77 -2.66
C ILE A 115 -21.48 -1.66 -1.78
N HIS A 116 -22.73 -1.79 -1.32
CA HIS A 116 -23.35 -0.80 -0.43
C HIS A 116 -22.77 -0.84 0.97
N GLY A 117 -22.37 -2.02 1.46
CA GLY A 117 -21.72 -2.18 2.75
C GLY A 117 -20.32 -1.58 2.74
N GLU A 118 -19.56 -1.84 1.68
CA GLU A 118 -18.24 -1.24 1.44
C GLU A 118 -18.33 0.29 1.31
N ALA A 119 -19.30 0.82 0.57
CA ALA A 119 -19.52 2.26 0.45
C ALA A 119 -19.82 2.92 1.81
N ARG A 120 -20.60 2.26 2.69
CA ARG A 120 -20.84 2.74 4.06
C ARG A 120 -19.58 2.73 4.92
N LEU A 121 -18.74 1.70 4.78
CA LEU A 121 -17.45 1.65 5.47
C LEU A 121 -16.54 2.79 5.01
N LEU A 122 -16.46 3.02 3.70
CA LEU A 122 -15.70 4.13 3.14
C LEU A 122 -16.21 5.50 3.61
N ALA A 123 -17.54 5.69 3.64
CA ALA A 123 -18.15 6.92 4.18
C ALA A 123 -17.71 7.17 5.63
N GLY A 124 -17.80 6.14 6.49
CA GLY A 124 -17.33 6.24 7.87
C GLY A 124 -15.83 6.54 7.99
N PHE A 125 -15.01 5.99 7.08
CA PHE A 125 -13.58 6.27 7.04
C PHE A 125 -13.27 7.73 6.69
N VAL A 126 -13.87 8.28 5.62
CA VAL A 126 -13.65 9.67 5.24
C VAL A 126 -14.19 10.66 6.27
N ASP A 127 -15.29 10.31 6.95
CA ASP A 127 -15.85 11.07 8.06
C ASP A 127 -14.89 11.07 9.27
N ALA A 128 -14.31 9.91 9.60
CA ALA A 128 -13.34 9.78 10.69
C ALA A 128 -12.06 10.60 10.43
N LEU A 129 -11.64 10.71 9.17
CA LEU A 129 -10.56 11.61 8.74
C LEU A 129 -10.98 13.08 8.66
N ARG A 130 -12.25 13.40 8.91
CA ARG A 130 -12.83 14.75 8.85
C ARG A 130 -12.68 15.43 7.49
N LEU A 131 -12.71 14.63 6.41
CA LEU A 131 -12.58 15.13 5.05
C LEU A 131 -13.92 15.72 4.59
N LYS A 132 -14.03 17.07 4.58
CA LYS A 132 -15.29 17.76 4.22
C LYS A 132 -15.50 17.90 2.72
N HIS A 133 -14.42 18.12 1.96
CA HIS A 133 -14.45 18.25 0.50
C HIS A 133 -13.27 17.48 -0.07
N PHE A 134 -13.55 16.58 -1.00
CA PHE A 134 -12.52 15.80 -1.68
C PHE A 134 -13.00 15.35 -3.06
N GLY A 135 -12.06 15.17 -3.99
CA GLY A 135 -12.30 14.40 -5.20
C GLY A 135 -12.15 12.91 -4.90
N LEU A 136 -13.06 12.09 -5.41
CA LEU A 136 -12.95 10.63 -5.33
C LEU A 136 -12.52 10.09 -6.69
N VAL A 137 -11.45 9.30 -6.71
CA VAL A 137 -10.92 8.66 -7.92
C VAL A 137 -10.92 7.15 -7.71
N GLY A 138 -11.50 6.41 -8.64
CA GLY A 138 -11.53 4.95 -8.62
C GLY A 138 -10.87 4.35 -9.86
N HIS A 139 -10.33 3.13 -9.72
CA HIS A 139 -9.82 2.30 -10.81
C HIS A 139 -10.80 1.16 -11.10
#